data_AF-A0A951ALH7-F1
#
_entry.id   AF-A0A951ALH7-F1
#
_cell.length_a   1.000
_cell.length_b   1.000
_cell.length_c   1.000
_cell.angle_alpha   90.00
_cell.angle_beta   90.00
_cell.angle_gamma   90.00
#
_symmetry.space_group_name_H-M   'P 1'
#
loop_
_entity.id
_entity.type
_entity.pdbx_description
1 polymer ?
#
loop_
_entity_poly.entity_id
_entity_poly.type
_entity_poly.pdbx_seq_one_letter_code
_entity_poly.pdbx_strand_id
1 'polypeptide(L)'
;MSYREEESGNQDLKFTGAISGELERNLVIGVLIGFQDDCTPLVEFEENETGRAVSARSTVRLTYGDTGSEVALAFDRGDHTKPIILGRLLSEVLDRSKTVPTVKGGEQLIFAAKKEIVLDCGNASITLTHAGKIIIRGNYVVSHSTGVNRIRGGSVQIN
;
A
#
# COMPACT_ATOMS: atom_id res chain seq x y z
N MET A 1 -22.05 -27.21 58.36
CA MET A 1 -22.56 -25.91 57.86
C MET A 1 -21.38 -24.95 57.82
N SER A 2 -20.98 -24.28 56.75
CA SER A 2 -21.36 -24.21 55.34
C SER A 2 -20.23 -23.38 54.68
N TYR A 3 -19.65 -23.88 53.59
CA TYR A 3 -18.66 -23.17 52.77
C TYR A 3 -19.30 -21.98 52.03
N ARG A 4 -18.53 -20.91 51.81
CA ARG A 4 -18.78 -19.95 50.72
C ARG A 4 -17.46 -19.36 50.24
N GLU A 5 -16.94 -19.92 49.16
CA GLU A 5 -15.91 -19.32 48.30
C GLU A 5 -16.59 -18.32 47.36
N GLU A 6 -15.98 -17.15 47.21
CA GLU A 6 -16.36 -16.13 46.23
C GLU A 6 -15.73 -16.49 44.87
N GLU A 7 -16.56 -16.97 43.93
CA GLU A 7 -16.14 -17.16 42.54
C GLU A 7 -16.22 -15.84 41.76
N SER A 8 -15.13 -15.58 41.05
CA SER A 8 -14.90 -14.51 40.09
C SER A 8 -15.99 -14.44 39.02
N GLY A 9 -16.61 -13.27 38.87
CA GLY A 9 -17.50 -12.97 37.76
C GLY A 9 -16.72 -12.83 36.44
N ASN A 10 -16.63 -13.91 35.67
CA ASN A 10 -16.27 -13.87 34.26
C ASN A 10 -17.51 -13.45 33.46
N GLN A 11 -17.53 -12.21 32.94
CA GLN A 11 -18.58 -11.75 32.04
C GLN A 11 -18.33 -12.31 30.64
N ASP A 12 -18.91 -13.48 30.37
CA ASP A 12 -19.08 -14.00 29.01
C ASP A 12 -20.03 -13.07 28.23
N LEU A 13 -19.44 -12.16 27.46
CA LEU A 13 -20.13 -11.44 26.38
C LEU A 13 -20.50 -12.45 25.29
N LYS A 14 -21.68 -13.06 25.44
CA LYS A 14 -22.28 -13.93 24.43
C LYS A 14 -22.63 -13.11 23.19
N PHE A 15 -21.81 -13.18 22.15
CA PHE A 15 -22.23 -12.87 20.79
C PHE A 15 -23.12 -14.01 20.28
N THR A 16 -24.39 -14.01 20.68
CA THR A 16 -25.40 -14.89 20.09
C THR A 16 -26.04 -14.17 18.90
N GLY A 17 -25.36 -14.22 17.75
CA GLY A 17 -25.96 -13.89 16.47
C GLY A 17 -26.62 -15.14 15.90
N ALA A 18 -27.94 -15.22 15.96
CA ALA A 18 -28.71 -16.22 15.23
C ALA A 18 -28.43 -16.06 13.73
N ILE A 19 -27.79 -17.05 13.11
CA ILE A 19 -27.64 -17.10 11.65
C ILE A 19 -28.85 -17.85 11.10
N SER A 20 -30.02 -17.22 11.18
CA SER A 20 -31.24 -17.75 10.60
C SER A 20 -31.72 -16.83 9.50
N GLY A 21 -31.39 -17.22 8.26
CA GLY A 21 -32.26 -17.02 7.12
C GLY A 21 -32.39 -15.61 6.57
N GLU A 22 -31.28 -14.97 6.19
CA GLU A 22 -31.24 -14.02 5.08
C GLU A 22 -29.77 -13.65 4.85
N LEU A 23 -29.14 -14.28 3.85
CA LEU A 23 -27.95 -13.70 3.25
C LEU A 23 -28.43 -12.56 2.32
N GLU A 24 -29.18 -11.60 2.87
CA GLU A 24 -29.41 -10.34 2.16
C GLU A 24 -28.04 -9.73 1.92
N ARG A 25 -27.83 -9.28 0.69
CA ARG A 25 -26.55 -8.95 0.08
C ARG A 25 -25.81 -7.84 0.83
N ASN A 26 -25.20 -8.16 1.98
CA ASN A 26 -24.44 -7.20 2.79
C ASN A 26 -23.02 -6.95 2.26
N LEU A 27 -22.74 -7.39 1.03
CA LEU A 27 -21.46 -7.17 0.36
C LEU A 27 -21.73 -6.63 -1.04
N VAL A 28 -21.26 -5.40 -1.28
CA VAL A 28 -21.36 -4.69 -2.55
C VAL A 28 -19.95 -4.34 -3.05
N ILE A 29 -19.78 -4.29 -4.36
CA ILE A 29 -18.55 -3.77 -4.97
C ILE A 29 -18.76 -2.28 -5.22
N GLY A 30 -17.84 -1.46 -4.70
CA GLY A 30 -17.78 -0.03 -4.98
C GLY A 30 -16.42 0.38 -5.51
N VAL A 31 -16.25 1.67 -5.71
CA VAL A 31 -14.99 2.30 -6.14
C VAL A 31 -14.56 3.29 -5.07
N LEU A 32 -13.29 3.22 -4.67
CA LEU A 32 -12.68 4.26 -3.85
C LEU A 32 -12.44 5.50 -4.72
N ILE A 33 -13.18 6.57 -4.50
CA ILE A 33 -13.10 7.79 -5.33
C ILE A 33 -12.18 8.86 -4.74
N GLY A 34 -11.78 8.72 -3.48
CA GLY A 34 -10.78 9.60 -2.86
C GLY A 34 -10.91 9.65 -1.34
N PHE A 35 -10.54 10.79 -0.76
CA PHE A 35 -10.58 11.04 0.68
C PHE A 35 -11.18 12.44 0.91
N GLN A 36 -12.11 12.56 1.86
CA GLN A 36 -12.75 13.84 2.21
C GLN A 36 -11.78 14.74 3.00
N ASP A 37 -11.18 14.13 4.01
CA ASP A 37 -10.03 14.59 4.76
C ASP A 37 -9.00 13.47 4.67
N ASP A 38 -7.71 13.73 4.90
CA ASP A 38 -6.60 12.75 4.76
C ASP A 38 -6.80 11.40 5.52
N CYS A 39 -7.85 11.28 6.33
CA CYS A 39 -8.22 10.11 7.11
C CYS A 39 -9.54 9.42 6.71
N THR A 40 -10.39 10.05 5.88
CA THR A 40 -11.77 9.58 5.63
C THR A 40 -11.96 9.19 4.18
N PRO A 41 -11.96 7.88 3.84
CA PRO A 41 -12.16 7.44 2.46
C PRO A 41 -13.59 7.72 1.99
N LEU A 42 -13.71 8.04 0.71
CA LEU A 42 -14.96 8.27 0.02
C LEU A 42 -15.17 7.15 -1.00
N VAL A 43 -16.35 6.57 -1.01
CA VAL A 43 -16.71 5.47 -1.93
C VAL A 43 -17.97 5.80 -2.72
N GLU A 44 -18.05 5.22 -3.90
CA GLU A 44 -19.24 5.21 -4.76
C GLU A 44 -19.56 3.77 -5.13
N PHE A 45 -20.85 3.43 -5.17
CA PHE A 45 -21.36 2.09 -5.48
C PHE A 45 -22.75 2.23 -6.10
N GLU A 46 -23.23 1.19 -6.80
CA GLU A 46 -24.42 1.28 -7.65
C GLU A 46 -25.71 1.54 -6.85
N GLU A 47 -25.84 0.94 -5.67
CA GLU A 47 -26.97 1.07 -4.76
C GLU A 47 -26.95 2.38 -3.93
N ASN A 48 -26.07 3.30 -4.29
CA ASN A 48 -25.97 4.59 -3.63
C ASN A 48 -26.99 5.59 -4.17
N GLU A 49 -28.14 5.64 -3.52
CA GLU A 49 -29.23 6.56 -3.88
C GLU A 49 -28.94 8.04 -3.58
N THR A 50 -27.83 8.35 -2.91
CA THR A 50 -27.48 9.75 -2.55
C THR A 50 -26.92 10.55 -3.72
N GLY A 51 -26.53 9.89 -4.82
CA GLY A 51 -25.96 10.52 -6.02
C GLY A 51 -24.62 11.24 -5.78
N ARG A 52 -23.97 10.98 -4.65
CA ARG A 52 -22.67 11.55 -4.26
C ARG A 52 -21.83 10.51 -3.53
N ALA A 53 -20.53 10.72 -3.55
CA ALA A 53 -19.56 10.08 -2.66
C ALA A 53 -20.05 9.91 -1.22
N VAL A 54 -19.99 8.70 -0.67
CA VAL A 54 -20.33 8.41 0.74
C VAL A 54 -19.06 8.15 1.53
N SER A 55 -18.94 8.76 2.72
CA SER A 55 -17.83 8.53 3.63
C SER A 55 -17.88 7.11 4.19
N ALA A 56 -16.78 6.39 4.02
CA ALA A 56 -16.62 5.01 4.48
C ALA A 56 -15.66 4.90 5.66
N ARG A 57 -15.82 3.83 6.44
CA ARG A 57 -14.78 3.34 7.33
C ARG A 57 -13.95 2.28 6.60
N SER A 58 -12.74 1.98 7.07
CA SER A 58 -11.90 0.95 6.45
C SER A 58 -11.30 0.01 7.49
N THR A 59 -11.26 -1.28 7.18
CA THR A 59 -10.51 -2.30 7.94
C THR A 59 -9.10 -2.52 7.39
N VAL A 60 -8.79 -1.94 6.22
CA VAL A 60 -7.48 -2.01 5.56
C VAL A 60 -6.84 -0.62 5.47
N ARG A 61 -5.51 -0.58 5.34
CA ARG A 61 -4.81 0.67 5.04
C ARG A 61 -5.07 1.04 3.58
N LEU A 62 -5.41 2.30 3.36
CA LEU A 62 -5.59 2.89 2.04
C LEU A 62 -4.59 4.03 1.85
N THR A 63 -4.21 4.26 0.62
CA THR A 63 -3.30 5.32 0.17
C THR A 63 -3.94 6.08 -0.97
N TYR A 64 -3.46 7.29 -1.27
CA TYR A 64 -3.95 8.05 -2.43
C TYR A 64 -3.76 7.31 -3.76
N GLY A 65 -2.79 6.38 -3.83
CA GLY A 65 -2.55 5.54 -5.00
C GLY A 65 -3.64 4.50 -5.25
N ASP A 66 -4.51 4.25 -4.25
CA ASP A 66 -5.60 3.30 -4.35
C ASP A 66 -6.87 3.92 -4.96
N THR A 67 -6.91 5.25 -5.14
CA THR A 67 -8.04 5.96 -5.78
C THR A 67 -8.33 5.38 -7.17
N GLY A 68 -9.60 5.10 -7.43
CA GLY A 68 -10.10 4.40 -8.63
C GLY A 68 -10.11 2.88 -8.51
N SER A 69 -9.57 2.30 -7.42
CA SER A 69 -9.63 0.85 -7.21
C SER A 69 -11.04 0.40 -6.82
N GLU A 70 -11.42 -0.78 -7.29
CA GLU A 70 -12.58 -1.50 -6.79
C GLU A 70 -12.36 -1.96 -5.33
N VAL A 71 -13.39 -1.82 -4.51
CA VAL A 71 -13.39 -2.15 -3.08
C VAL A 71 -14.61 -2.97 -2.72
N ALA A 72 -14.42 -3.91 -1.80
CA ALA A 72 -15.50 -4.70 -1.21
C ALA A 72 -16.07 -3.93 -0.01
N LEU A 73 -17.35 -3.61 -0.07
CA LEU A 73 -18.07 -2.82 0.92
C LEU A 73 -19.05 -3.70 1.69
N ALA A 74 -19.00 -3.61 3.00
CA ALA A 74 -20.07 -4.03 3.88
C ALA A 74 -20.77 -2.83 4.50
N PHE A 75 -21.99 -3.00 4.97
CA PHE A 75 -22.80 -1.91 5.53
C PHE A 75 -23.14 -2.19 6.98
N ASP A 76 -22.95 -1.19 7.85
CA ASP A 76 -23.27 -1.32 9.27
C ASP A 76 -24.79 -1.53 9.43
N ARG A 77 -25.20 -2.76 9.82
CA ARG A 77 -26.60 -3.19 9.91
C ARG A 77 -27.40 -2.98 8.61
N GLY A 78 -26.75 -3.09 7.45
CA GLY A 78 -27.39 -2.91 6.14
C GLY A 78 -27.62 -1.44 5.76
N ASP A 79 -27.14 -0.47 6.54
CA ASP A 79 -27.30 0.95 6.25
C ASP A 79 -26.34 1.40 5.13
N HIS A 80 -26.86 1.62 3.92
CA HIS A 80 -26.09 2.07 2.75
C HIS A 80 -25.40 3.43 2.97
N THR A 81 -25.83 4.22 3.96
CA THR A 81 -25.17 5.49 4.32
C THR A 81 -23.93 5.29 5.20
N LYS A 82 -23.67 4.07 5.67
CA LYS A 82 -22.54 3.71 6.55
C LYS A 82 -21.69 2.55 5.99
N PRO A 83 -21.02 2.75 4.84
CA PRO A 83 -20.15 1.73 4.26
C PRO A 83 -18.87 1.50 5.08
N ILE A 84 -18.41 0.25 5.05
CA ILE A 84 -17.18 -0.25 5.65
C ILE A 84 -16.40 -1.00 4.55
N ILE A 85 -15.25 -0.46 4.17
CA ILE A 85 -14.31 -1.11 3.24
C ILE A 85 -13.67 -2.30 3.96
N LEU A 86 -13.92 -3.50 3.45
CA LEU A 86 -13.31 -4.74 3.93
C LEU A 86 -11.95 -5.02 3.27
N GLY A 87 -11.77 -4.56 2.03
CA GLY A 87 -10.56 -4.77 1.26
C GLY A 87 -10.67 -4.21 -0.16
N ARG A 88 -9.52 -4.10 -0.83
CA ARG A 88 -9.45 -3.79 -2.26
C ARG A 88 -9.61 -5.08 -3.07
N LEU A 89 -10.36 -5.02 -4.16
CA LEU A 89 -10.38 -6.09 -5.14
C LEU A 89 -9.10 -6.01 -5.98
N LEU A 90 -8.47 -7.17 -6.18
CA LEU A 90 -7.28 -7.28 -7.02
C LEU A 90 -7.72 -7.70 -8.42
N SER A 91 -7.43 -6.87 -9.43
CA SER A 91 -7.64 -7.24 -10.84
C SER A 91 -6.78 -8.44 -11.24
N GLU A 92 -5.60 -8.59 -10.63
CA GLU A 92 -4.72 -9.74 -10.79
C GLU A 92 -4.26 -10.22 -9.40
N VAL A 93 -4.55 -11.48 -9.07
CA VAL A 93 -4.17 -12.09 -7.78
C VAL A 93 -2.68 -12.50 -7.76
N LEU A 94 -2.05 -12.57 -8.92
CA LEU A 94 -0.64 -12.94 -9.10
C LEU A 94 0.06 -11.87 -9.93
N ASP A 95 0.83 -11.01 -9.28
CA ASP A 95 1.67 -10.03 -9.98
C ASP A 95 2.87 -10.77 -10.62
N ARG A 96 2.73 -11.10 -11.90
CA ARG A 96 3.83 -11.65 -12.71
C ARG A 96 4.67 -10.56 -13.36
N SER A 97 4.29 -9.29 -13.21
CA SER A 97 5.11 -8.20 -13.69
C SER A 97 6.31 -8.06 -12.76
N LYS A 98 7.52 -7.99 -13.32
CA LYS A 98 8.62 -7.36 -12.58
C LYS A 98 8.14 -5.92 -12.36
N THR A 99 7.72 -5.59 -11.15
CA THR A 99 7.28 -4.24 -10.78
C THR A 99 8.25 -3.23 -11.38
N VAL A 100 7.81 -2.50 -12.40
CA VAL A 100 8.56 -1.34 -12.91
C VAL A 100 8.33 -0.26 -11.86
N PRO A 101 9.33 0.12 -11.06
CA PRO A 101 9.12 1.15 -10.06
C PRO A 101 8.72 2.44 -10.78
N THR A 102 7.47 2.85 -10.60
CA THR A 102 7.03 4.17 -11.06
C THR A 102 7.55 5.18 -10.05
N VAL A 103 8.70 5.76 -10.36
CA VAL A 103 9.30 6.84 -9.57
C VAL A 103 8.51 8.12 -9.85
N LYS A 104 7.56 8.47 -8.98
CA LYS A 104 6.97 9.81 -8.96
C LYS A 104 7.90 10.74 -8.15
N GLY A 105 8.48 11.73 -8.80
CA GLY A 105 9.46 12.64 -8.20
C GLY A 105 8.80 13.63 -7.22
N GLY A 106 9.37 13.72 -6.02
CA GLY A 106 9.26 14.88 -5.12
C GLY A 106 10.59 15.63 -5.08
N GLU A 107 10.88 16.37 -4.01
CA GLU A 107 12.16 17.08 -3.83
C GLU A 107 13.37 16.14 -3.71
N GLN A 108 13.18 14.90 -3.25
CA GLN A 108 14.24 13.89 -3.15
C GLN A 108 13.74 12.48 -3.49
N LEU A 109 14.67 11.66 -3.98
CA LEU A 109 14.49 10.24 -4.24
C LEU A 109 15.59 9.42 -3.55
N ILE A 110 15.20 8.46 -2.71
CA ILE A 110 16.13 7.64 -1.92
C ILE A 110 15.94 6.17 -2.29
N PHE A 111 17.01 5.54 -2.81
CA PHE A 111 17.07 4.10 -3.04
C PHE A 111 17.86 3.43 -1.89
N ALA A 112 17.26 2.44 -1.23
CA ALA A 112 17.89 1.70 -0.13
C ALA A 112 17.76 0.19 -0.33
N ALA A 113 18.85 -0.54 -0.14
CA ALA A 113 18.88 -2.01 -0.21
C ALA A 113 19.91 -2.58 0.76
N LYS A 114 19.66 -3.80 1.27
CA LYS A 114 20.56 -4.46 2.24
C LYS A 114 21.85 -5.02 1.62
N LYS A 115 21.84 -5.31 0.31
CA LYS A 115 22.93 -6.04 -0.37
C LYS A 115 23.52 -5.26 -1.53
N GLU A 116 22.66 -4.82 -2.44
CA GLU A 116 23.08 -4.12 -3.66
C GLU A 116 21.94 -3.29 -4.26
N ILE A 117 22.31 -2.23 -4.99
CA ILE A 117 21.43 -1.45 -5.86
C ILE A 117 22.04 -1.50 -7.26
N VAL A 118 21.28 -1.98 -8.25
CA VAL A 118 21.73 -2.10 -9.65
C VAL A 118 20.80 -1.29 -10.53
N LEU A 119 21.38 -0.33 -11.26
CA LEU A 119 20.72 0.37 -12.36
C LEU A 119 21.25 -0.26 -13.66
N ASP A 120 20.42 -1.08 -14.31
CA ASP A 120 20.80 -1.86 -15.49
C ASP A 120 20.09 -1.36 -16.74
N CYS A 121 20.82 -1.24 -17.85
CA CYS A 121 20.31 -0.81 -19.14
C CYS A 121 21.13 -1.43 -20.28
N GLY A 122 20.70 -2.60 -20.76
CA GLY A 122 21.34 -3.30 -21.87
C GLY A 122 22.79 -3.65 -21.58
N ASN A 123 23.73 -3.02 -22.29
CA ASN A 123 25.18 -3.26 -22.13
C ASN A 123 25.84 -2.37 -21.06
N ALA A 124 25.06 -1.64 -20.26
CA ALA A 124 25.57 -0.72 -19.25
C ALA A 124 24.90 -0.96 -17.89
N SER A 125 25.67 -0.78 -16.82
CA SER A 125 25.17 -0.92 -15.44
C SER A 125 25.90 -0.01 -14.46
N ILE A 126 25.18 0.53 -13.47
CA ILE A 126 25.75 1.14 -12.26
C ILE A 126 25.34 0.29 -11.07
N THR A 127 26.31 -0.23 -10.32
CA THR A 127 26.08 -1.11 -9.16
C THR A 127 26.69 -0.52 -7.90
N LEU A 128 25.87 -0.29 -6.87
CA LEU A 128 26.30 -0.01 -5.50
C LEU A 128 26.19 -1.28 -4.66
N THR A 129 27.25 -1.61 -3.92
CA THR A 129 27.31 -2.81 -3.07
C THR A 129 27.28 -2.45 -1.58
N HIS A 130 26.86 -3.38 -0.73
CA HIS A 130 26.90 -3.21 0.73
C HIS A 130 28.31 -2.97 1.30
N ALA A 131 29.36 -3.36 0.57
CA ALA A 131 30.75 -3.09 0.93
C ALA A 131 31.22 -1.65 0.60
N GLY A 132 30.32 -0.81 0.08
CA GLY A 132 30.61 0.58 -0.31
C GLY A 132 31.27 0.72 -1.68
N LYS A 133 31.44 -0.38 -2.44
CA LYS A 133 31.97 -0.32 -3.81
C LYS A 133 30.88 0.13 -4.79
N ILE A 134 31.23 1.10 -5.64
CA ILE A 134 30.47 1.52 -6.81
C ILE A 134 31.18 0.98 -8.06
N ILE A 135 30.44 0.31 -8.95
CA ILE A 135 30.94 -0.24 -10.21
C ILE A 135 30.14 0.39 -11.35
N ILE A 136 30.82 1.05 -12.27
CA ILE A 136 30.23 1.61 -13.49
C ILE A 136 30.74 0.77 -14.67
N ARG A 137 29.83 0.19 -15.45
CA ARG A 137 30.12 -0.59 -16.65
C ARG A 137 29.36 -0.02 -17.84
N GLY A 138 30.01 -0.05 -19.00
CA GLY A 138 29.43 0.33 -20.28
C GLY A 138 30.53 0.40 -21.34
N ASN A 139 30.12 0.49 -22.61
CA ASN A 139 31.08 0.67 -23.71
C ASN A 139 31.84 2.00 -23.60
N TYR A 140 31.20 3.02 -23.02
CA TYR A 140 31.78 4.34 -22.80
C TYR A 140 31.29 4.91 -21.46
N VAL A 141 32.17 5.63 -20.76
CA VAL A 141 31.82 6.44 -19.59
C VAL A 141 32.20 7.88 -19.91
N VAL A 142 31.19 8.71 -20.21
CA VAL A 142 31.39 10.14 -20.48
C VAL A 142 31.05 10.93 -19.22
N SER A 143 32.04 11.61 -18.64
CA SER A 143 31.85 12.47 -17.48
C SER A 143 31.96 13.93 -17.90
N HIS A 144 30.82 14.61 -18.01
CA HIS A 144 30.75 16.04 -18.35
C HIS A 144 30.35 16.85 -17.11
N SER A 145 31.11 17.90 -16.80
CA SER A 145 30.79 18.86 -15.73
C SER A 145 31.06 20.27 -16.22
N THR A 146 30.18 21.21 -15.88
CA THR A 146 30.40 22.65 -16.11
C THR A 146 31.36 23.25 -15.09
N GLY A 147 31.60 22.56 -13.97
CA GLY A 147 32.55 22.94 -12.93
C GLY A 147 33.70 21.94 -12.82
N VAL A 148 34.32 21.88 -11.64
CA VAL A 148 35.43 20.95 -11.38
C VAL A 148 34.88 19.54 -11.16
N ASN A 149 35.32 18.60 -11.99
CA ASN A 149 35.15 17.18 -11.72
C ASN A 149 36.29 16.66 -10.83
N ARG A 150 36.03 16.53 -9.52
CA ARG A 150 37.07 16.22 -8.53
C ARG A 150 37.13 14.74 -8.20
N ILE A 151 38.21 14.07 -8.64
CA ILE A 151 38.52 12.68 -8.30
C ILE A 151 39.56 12.67 -7.17
N ARG A 152 39.29 11.92 -6.10
CA ARG A 152 40.17 11.78 -4.93
C ARG A 152 40.23 10.33 -4.48
N GLY A 153 41.41 9.88 -4.07
CA GLY A 153 41.65 8.56 -3.51
C GLY A 153 43.11 8.40 -3.10
N GLY A 154 43.42 7.38 -2.29
CA GLY A 154 44.80 7.03 -1.95
C GLY A 154 45.66 6.66 -3.18
N SER A 155 45.00 6.24 -4.26
CA SER A 155 45.60 6.03 -5.57
C SER A 155 44.54 6.24 -6.66
N VAL A 156 44.93 6.84 -7.78
CA VAL A 156 44.12 6.92 -9.01
C VAL A 156 44.92 6.26 -10.12
N GLN A 157 44.39 5.17 -10.67
CA GLN A 157 44.99 4.46 -11.79
C GLN A 157 44.23 4.82 -13.06
N ILE A 158 44.95 5.37 -14.04
CA ILE A 158 44.44 5.71 -15.37
C ILE A 158 45.32 4.96 -16.36
N ASN A 159 44.69 4.21 -17.26
CA ASN A 159 45.34 3.44 -18.32
C ASN A 159 44.66 3.81 -19.64
#